data_AF-A0A914U7V0-F1
#
_entry.id   AF-A0A914U7V0-F1
#
_cell.length_a   1.000
_cell.length_b   1.000
_cell.length_c   1.000
_cell.angle_alpha   90.00
_cell.angle_beta   90.00
_cell.angle_gamma   90.00
#
_symmetry.space_group_name_H-M   'P 1'
#
loop_
_entity.id
_entity.type
_entity.pdbx_description
1 polymer ?
#
loop_
_entity_poly.entity_id
_entity_poly.type
_entity_poly.pdbx_seq_one_letter_code
_entity_poly.pdbx_strand_id
1 'polypeptide(L)'
;KQFFCRKAPFQLYGQPEYRTTVNLIGKGKHQLETGKGDLVVMPQRGEAILRCEGKEHTLGPFHMTRILANKTAELEVKDDAVVVTVRMTR
;
A
#
# COMPACT_ATOMS: atom_id res chain seq x y z
N LYS A 1 0.35 40.41 4.51
CA LYS A 1 0.34 39.63 3.25
C LYS A 1 -0.33 38.28 3.55
N GLN A 2 -1.55 38.08 3.04
CA GLN A 2 -2.35 36.88 3.28
C GLN A 2 -1.87 35.76 2.34
N PHE A 3 -1.50 34.60 2.87
CA PHE A 3 -1.09 33.44 2.07
C PHE A 3 -2.33 32.67 1.62
N PHE A 4 -2.70 32.79 0.36
CA PHE A 4 -3.68 31.91 -0.28
C PHE A 4 -3.02 30.57 -0.57
N CYS A 5 -3.26 29.58 0.29
CA CYS A 5 -2.91 28.20 -0.03
C CYS A 5 -3.98 27.67 -1.01
N ARG A 6 -3.73 27.79 -2.32
CA ARG A 6 -4.49 27.07 -3.35
C ARG A 6 -4.19 25.57 -3.20
N LYS A 7 -4.92 24.88 -2.31
CA LYS A 7 -4.86 23.42 -2.13
C LYS A 7 -5.57 22.72 -3.29
N ALA A 8 -5.05 22.88 -4.50
CA ALA A 8 -5.30 21.88 -5.53
C ALA A 8 -4.45 20.63 -5.18
N PRO A 9 -4.93 19.41 -5.45
CA PRO A 9 -4.11 18.22 -5.30
C PRO A 9 -2.81 18.38 -6.09
N PHE A 10 -1.66 18.27 -5.42
CA PHE A 10 -0.36 18.31 -6.08
C PHE A 10 -0.12 16.96 -6.74
N GLN A 11 -0.06 16.95 -8.07
CA GLN A 11 0.26 15.76 -8.84
C GLN A 11 1.76 15.49 -8.75
N LEU A 12 2.15 14.57 -7.88
CA LEU A 12 3.56 14.17 -7.66
C LEU A 12 4.23 13.58 -8.92
N TYR A 13 3.44 13.07 -9.87
CA TYR A 13 3.93 12.44 -11.10
C TYR A 13 3.07 12.84 -12.30
N GLY A 14 3.70 13.39 -13.36
CA GLY A 14 3.06 13.64 -14.66
C GLY A 14 2.53 12.36 -15.32
N GLN A 15 1.82 12.49 -16.45
CA GLN A 15 1.18 11.40 -17.23
C GLN A 15 2.02 10.11 -17.41
N PRO A 16 1.41 8.93 -17.65
CA PRO A 16 1.80 7.67 -17.03
C PRO A 16 3.06 7.05 -17.64
N GLU A 17 4.22 7.41 -17.10
CA GLU A 17 5.42 6.57 -17.17
C GLU A 17 5.32 5.36 -16.23
N TYR A 18 4.21 5.21 -15.50
CA TYR A 18 4.01 4.14 -14.55
C TYR A 18 2.73 3.37 -14.87
N ARG A 19 2.86 2.07 -15.01
CA ARG A 19 1.74 1.14 -14.94
C ARG A 19 1.35 0.98 -13.47
N THR A 20 0.16 1.45 -13.12
CA THR A 20 -0.43 1.26 -11.80
C THR A 20 -1.28 -0.01 -11.77
N THR A 21 -1.05 -0.88 -10.80
CA THR A 21 -1.92 -2.05 -10.53
C THR A 21 -2.51 -1.89 -9.14
N VAL A 22 -3.84 -2.06 -9.03
CA VAL A 22 -4.57 -2.00 -7.76
C VAL A 22 -5.24 -3.34 -7.54
N ASN A 23 -5.01 -3.97 -6.38
CA ASN A 23 -5.64 -5.24 -6.01
C ASN A 23 -6.40 -5.10 -4.69
N LEU A 24 -7.51 -5.84 -4.58
CA LEU A 24 -8.24 -6.04 -3.34
C LEU A 24 -7.91 -7.43 -2.79
N ILE A 25 -7.53 -7.48 -1.52
CA ILE A 25 -7.15 -8.70 -0.81
C ILE A 25 -8.10 -8.88 0.37
N GLY A 26 -8.81 -10.01 0.39
CA GLY A 26 -9.68 -10.41 1.49
C GLY A 26 -8.97 -11.29 2.52
N LYS A 27 -9.74 -11.81 3.47
CA LYS A 27 -9.27 -12.69 4.56
C LYS A 27 -8.29 -13.76 4.10
N GLY A 28 -7.25 -13.99 4.89
CA GLY A 28 -6.30 -15.09 4.71
C GLY A 28 -4.84 -14.64 4.78
N LYS A 29 -3.93 -15.58 4.52
CA LYS A 29 -2.50 -15.31 4.42
C LYS A 29 -2.09 -15.23 2.96
N HIS A 30 -1.37 -14.18 2.61
CA HIS A 30 -0.99 -13.86 1.23
C HIS A 30 0.49 -13.52 1.18
N GLN A 31 1.21 -14.13 0.24
CA GLN A 31 2.58 -13.73 -0.04
C GLN A 31 2.56 -12.53 -1.00
N LEU A 32 3.22 -11.45 -0.61
CA LEU A 32 3.39 -10.25 -1.42
C LEU A 32 4.82 -10.19 -1.95
N GLU A 33 4.95 -9.94 -3.25
CA GLU A 33 6.24 -9.68 -3.90
C GLU A 33 6.19 -8.28 -4.50
N THR A 34 7.20 -7.44 -4.22
CA THR A 34 7.21 -6.07 -4.75
C THR A 34 7.80 -5.98 -6.16
N GLY A 35 8.70 -6.91 -6.52
CA GLY A 35 9.38 -6.90 -7.81
C GLY A 35 10.23 -5.62 -7.96
N LYS A 36 10.27 -5.03 -9.15
CA LYS A 36 11.11 -3.83 -9.43
C LYS A 36 10.51 -2.50 -8.91
N GLY A 37 9.30 -2.51 -8.37
CA GLY A 37 8.60 -1.30 -7.89
C GLY A 37 8.20 -1.41 -6.43
N ASP A 38 7.89 -0.28 -5.82
CA ASP A 38 7.35 -0.26 -4.45
C ASP A 38 5.90 -0.76 -4.45
N LEU A 39 5.48 -1.33 -3.31
CA LEU A 39 4.11 -1.75 -3.06
C LEU A 39 3.56 -1.00 -1.85
N VAL A 40 2.43 -0.34 -2.02
CA VAL A 40 1.67 0.28 -0.93
C VAL A 40 0.58 -0.69 -0.48
N VAL A 41 0.44 -0.87 0.83
CA VAL A 41 -0.56 -1.72 1.46
C VAL A 41 -1.41 -0.87 2.40
N MET A 42 -2.74 -0.94 2.24
CA MET A 42 -3.70 -0.14 3.01
C MET A 42 -4.98 -0.94 3.29
N PRO A 43 -5.23 -1.35 4.55
CA PRO A 43 -6.54 -1.84 4.95
C PRO A 43 -7.58 -0.72 4.83
N GLN A 44 -8.65 -0.94 4.06
CA GLN A 44 -9.81 -0.02 4.02
C GLN A 44 -10.78 -0.27 5.18
N ARG A 45 -10.78 -1.50 5.70
CA ARG A 45 -11.57 -1.94 6.84
C ARG A 45 -10.82 -3.05 7.56
N GLY A 46 -11.08 -3.21 8.85
CA GLY A 46 -10.47 -4.24 9.69
C GLY A 46 -8.96 -4.07 9.83
N GLU A 47 -8.32 -5.10 10.37
CA GLU A 47 -6.89 -5.12 10.62
C GLU A 47 -6.17 -6.13 9.72
N ALA A 48 -4.93 -5.81 9.38
CA ALA A 48 -4.03 -6.75 8.74
C ALA A 48 -2.67 -6.76 9.45
N ILE A 49 -2.01 -7.91 9.46
CA ILE A 49 -0.65 -8.05 9.98
C ILE A 49 0.28 -8.20 8.80
N LEU A 50 1.25 -7.30 8.69
CA LEU A 50 2.29 -7.36 7.67
C LEU A 50 3.60 -7.82 8.30
N ARG A 51 4.20 -8.86 7.75
CA ARG A 51 5.52 -9.36 8.14
C ARG A 51 6.49 -9.14 6.98
N CYS A 52 7.51 -8.32 7.20
CA CYS A 52 8.51 -7.98 6.19
C CYS A 52 9.88 -7.85 6.87
N GLU A 53 10.91 -8.52 6.31
CA GLU A 53 12.29 -8.46 6.83
C GLU A 53 12.43 -8.81 8.33
N GLY A 54 11.65 -9.79 8.80
CA GLY A 54 11.65 -10.20 10.21
C GLY A 54 10.97 -9.23 11.17
N LYS A 55 10.34 -8.16 10.66
CA LYS A 55 9.51 -7.24 11.45
C LYS A 55 8.04 -7.51 11.21
N GLU A 56 7.25 -7.44 12.27
CA GLU A 56 5.80 -7.52 12.24
C GLU A 56 5.18 -6.15 12.49
N HIS A 57 4.19 -5.79 11.68
CA HIS A 57 3.46 -4.53 11.78
C HIS A 57 1.96 -4.78 11.69
N THR A 58 1.22 -4.35 12.71
CA THR A 58 -0.24 -4.31 12.66
C THR A 58 -0.69 -3.05 11.93
N LEU A 59 -1.46 -3.23 10.86
CA LEU A 59 -2.05 -2.18 10.04
C LEU A 59 -3.53 -2.09 10.38
N GLY A 60 -3.93 -0.96 10.95
CA GLY A 60 -5.33 -0.62 11.17
C GLY A 60 -5.99 -0.03 9.92
N PRO A 61 -7.30 0.23 9.96
CA PRO A 61 -8.03 0.89 8.88
C PRO A 61 -7.37 2.23 8.50
N PHE A 62 -7.19 2.44 7.19
CA PHE A 62 -6.58 3.61 6.58
C PHE A 62 -5.12 3.90 6.95
N HIS A 63 -4.47 3.01 7.71
CA HIS A 63 -3.01 3.05 7.83
C HIS A 63 -2.39 2.60 6.52
N MET A 64 -1.39 3.34 6.07
CA MET A 64 -0.62 3.01 4.87
C MET A 64 0.77 2.59 5.27
N THR A 65 1.24 1.52 4.65
CA THR A 65 2.65 1.14 4.69
C THR A 65 3.18 0.92 3.29
N ARG A 66 4.47 1.19 3.12
CA ARG A 66 5.18 1.00 1.86
C ARG A 66 6.23 -0.07 2.03
N ILE A 67 6.16 -1.08 1.18
CA ILE A 67 7.17 -2.12 1.04
C ILE A 67 8.04 -1.73 -0.15
N LEU A 68 9.34 -1.59 0.07
CA LEU A 68 10.29 -1.18 -0.97
C LEU A 68 10.44 -2.26 -2.05
N ALA A 69 10.90 -1.85 -3.23
CA ALA A 69 11.25 -2.75 -4.32
C ALA A 69 12.22 -3.88 -3.89
N ASN A 70 12.12 -5.01 -4.58
CA ASN A 70 12.90 -6.24 -4.40
C ASN A 70 12.77 -6.84 -2.99
N LYS A 71 11.55 -6.83 -2.44
CA LYS A 71 11.21 -7.41 -1.14
C LYS A 71 10.07 -8.42 -1.27
N THR A 72 10.03 -9.32 -0.31
CA THR A 72 8.94 -10.27 -0.08
C THR A 72 8.36 -10.00 1.31
N ALA A 73 7.04 -10.07 1.42
CA ALA A 73 6.34 -9.92 2.69
C ALA A 73 5.18 -10.92 2.79
N GLU A 74 4.82 -11.29 4.02
CA GLU A 74 3.59 -12.02 4.30
C GLU A 74 2.54 -11.03 4.81
N LEU A 75 1.36 -11.04 4.20
CA LEU A 75 0.21 -10.27 4.65
C LEU A 75 -0.86 -11.22 5.17
N GLU A 76 -1.21 -11.08 6.44
CA GLU A 76 -2.33 -11.78 7.07
C GLU A 76 -3.49 -10.81 7.24
N VAL A 77 -4.56 -11.04 6.49
CA VAL A 77 -5.79 -10.23 6.52
C VAL A 77 -6.79 -10.90 7.48
N LYS A 78 -7.18 -10.19 8.53
CA LYS A 78 -8.09 -10.70 9.57
C LYS A 78 -9.55 -10.75 9.07
N ASP A 79 -10.41 -11.33 9.90
CA ASP A 79 -11.86 -11.33 9.67
C ASP A 79 -12.38 -9.89 9.49
N ASP A 80 -13.30 -9.72 8.54
CA ASP A 80 -13.87 -8.44 8.09
C ASP A 80 -12.91 -7.43 7.46
N ALA A 81 -11.62 -7.74 7.36
CA ALA A 81 -10.65 -6.85 6.76
C ALA A 81 -10.62 -6.93 5.22
N VAL A 82 -10.44 -5.76 4.59
CA VAL A 82 -10.24 -5.63 3.15
C VAL A 82 -9.03 -4.75 2.94
N VAL A 83 -8.02 -5.27 2.24
CA VAL A 83 -6.76 -4.57 2.00
C VAL A 83 -6.64 -4.20 0.54
N VAL A 84 -6.37 -2.93 0.28
CA VAL A 84 -5.95 -2.46 -1.04
C VAL A 84 -4.43 -2.54 -1.11
N THR A 85 -3.92 -3.11 -2.20
CA THR A 85 -2.52 -2.95 -2.57
C THR A 85 -2.39 -2.15 -3.84
N VAL A 86 -1.43 -1.23 -3.88
CA VAL A 86 -1.13 -0.41 -5.05
C VAL A 86 0.32 -0.61 -5.42
N ARG A 87 0.56 -1.06 -6.64
CA ARG A 87 1.91 -1.17 -7.22
C ARG A 87 2.06 -0.15 -8.33
N MET A 88 3.18 0.55 -8.35
CA MET A 88 3.59 1.41 -9.46
C MET A 88 4.87 0.85 -10.06
N THR A 89 4.82 0.47 -11.33
CA THR A 89 6.01 0.00 -12.09
C THR A 89 6.24 0.92 -13.26
N ARG A 90 7.51 1.30 -13.50
CA ARG A 90 7.92 1.91 -14.77
C ARG A 90 7.87 0.88 -15.90
#